data_AF-A0A3S4KK32-F1
#
_entry.id   AF-A0A3S4KK32-F1
#
_cell.length_a   1.000
_cell.length_b   1.000
_cell.length_c   1.000
_cell.angle_alpha   90.00
_cell.angle_beta   90.00
_cell.angle_gamma   90.00
#
_symmetry.space_group_name_H-M   'P 1'
#
loop_
_entity.id
_entity.type
_entity.pdbx_description
1 polymer ?
#
loop_
_entity_poly.entity_id
_entity_poly.type
_entity_poly.pdbx_seq_one_letter_code
_entity_poly.pdbx_strand_id
1 'polypeptide(L)'
;MGVYNDENALITCFRVAEDSTYSDAQDELFTLPAGNIGIPHVLEIPPESAAAFRQIYVDYELLPPFQQLERGSYHLADNERNVHELSRWDGRLCQAGRIVGLERRGWQRLEESGSVYAMRKSTPYGALELETEPFSLIYGETGYSDLLPVESVKITAPYDRYGKQSSPTFSVLDDITASELINDIESLFD
;
A
#
# COMPACT_ATOMS: atom_id res chain seq x y z
N MET A 1 8.16 -6.68 -15.15
CA MET A 1 9.25 -7.05 -14.20
C MET A 1 10.24 -5.90 -14.14
N GLY A 2 11.03 -5.83 -13.08
CA GLY A 2 12.06 -4.81 -12.89
C GLY A 2 13.38 -5.44 -12.42
N VAL A 3 14.49 -4.83 -12.81
CA VAL A 3 15.83 -5.16 -12.28
C VAL A 3 16.25 -4.09 -11.29
N TYR A 4 16.75 -4.50 -10.13
CA TYR A 4 17.11 -3.65 -9.01
C TYR A 4 18.60 -3.76 -8.69
N ASN A 5 19.18 -2.66 -8.23
CA ASN A 5 20.53 -2.65 -7.67
C ASN A 5 20.55 -3.21 -6.22
N ASP A 6 21.73 -3.24 -5.61
CA ASP A 6 21.91 -3.68 -4.21
C ASP A 6 21.26 -2.75 -3.17
N GLU A 7 20.92 -1.52 -3.57
CA GLU A 7 20.22 -0.53 -2.75
C GLU A 7 18.69 -0.61 -2.94
N ASN A 8 18.20 -1.63 -3.65
CA ASN A 8 16.79 -1.85 -3.96
C ASN A 8 16.15 -0.69 -4.77
N ALA A 9 16.94 0.00 -5.59
CA ALA A 9 16.47 0.99 -6.55
C ALA A 9 16.25 0.37 -7.94
N LEU A 10 15.12 0.67 -8.57
CA LEU A 10 14.77 0.17 -9.90
C LEU A 10 15.72 0.74 -10.96
N ILE A 11 16.42 -0.13 -11.67
CA ILE A 11 17.34 0.19 -12.75
C ILE A 11 16.59 0.27 -14.09
N THR A 12 15.77 -0.75 -14.38
CA THR A 12 15.06 -0.88 -15.65
C THR A 12 13.90 -1.87 -15.54
N CYS A 13 12.94 -1.74 -16.45
CA CYS A 13 11.78 -2.60 -16.57
C CYS A 13 11.87 -3.48 -17.81
N PHE A 14 11.34 -4.70 -17.71
CA PHE A 14 11.24 -5.65 -18.82
C PHE A 14 10.02 -6.54 -18.66
N ARG A 15 9.59 -7.20 -19.74
CA ARG A 15 8.59 -8.27 -19.73
C ARG A 15 9.22 -9.60 -20.11
N VAL A 16 8.55 -10.69 -19.76
CA VAL A 16 8.85 -12.02 -20.32
C VAL A 16 7.86 -12.26 -21.44
N ALA A 17 8.36 -12.50 -22.65
CA ALA A 17 7.54 -12.81 -23.81
C ALA A 17 7.10 -14.29 -23.80
N GLU A 18 6.19 -14.65 -24.72
CA GLU A 18 5.65 -16.01 -24.82
C GLU A 18 6.74 -17.07 -25.08
N ASP A 19 7.75 -16.70 -25.87
CA ASP A 19 8.91 -17.54 -26.18
C ASP A 19 9.96 -17.57 -25.06
N SER A 20 9.61 -17.04 -23.87
CA SER A 20 10.49 -16.90 -22.70
C SER A 20 11.71 -15.99 -22.90
N THR A 21 11.75 -15.23 -23.99
CA THR A 21 12.71 -14.12 -24.13
C THR A 21 12.26 -12.92 -23.29
N TYR A 22 13.17 -11.96 -23.13
CA TYR A 22 12.86 -10.71 -22.46
C TYR A 22 12.75 -9.60 -23.48
N SER A 23 11.79 -8.70 -23.28
CA SER A 23 11.73 -7.46 -24.03
C SER A 23 11.48 -6.25 -23.15
N ASP A 24 11.91 -5.09 -23.62
CA ASP A 24 11.76 -3.82 -22.92
C ASP A 24 10.42 -3.12 -23.26
N ALA A 25 10.30 -1.84 -22.91
CA ALA A 25 9.11 -1.04 -23.15
C ALA A 25 8.87 -0.74 -24.65
N GLN A 26 9.89 -0.90 -25.50
CA GLN A 26 9.82 -0.72 -26.95
C GLN A 26 9.56 -2.05 -27.67
N ASP A 27 9.36 -3.13 -26.90
CA ASP A 27 9.25 -4.51 -27.37
C ASP A 27 10.52 -5.03 -28.08
N GLU A 28 11.68 -4.44 -27.75
CA GLU A 28 12.96 -4.86 -28.29
C GLU A 28 13.62 -5.91 -27.38
N LEU A 29 14.47 -6.76 -27.96
CA LEU A 29 15.16 -7.83 -27.22
C LEU A 29 15.98 -7.23 -26.08
N PHE A 30 15.65 -7.65 -24.86
CA PHE A 30 16.26 -7.16 -23.65
C PHE A 30 17.25 -8.18 -23.08
N THR A 31 18.47 -7.74 -22.82
CA THR A 31 19.47 -8.55 -22.11
C THR A 31 19.46 -8.18 -20.63
N LEU A 32 19.17 -9.15 -19.76
CA LEU A 32 19.15 -8.92 -18.32
C LEU A 32 20.52 -8.43 -17.81
N PRO A 33 20.63 -7.22 -17.25
CA PRO A 33 21.83 -6.82 -16.53
C PRO A 33 21.94 -7.57 -15.20
N ALA A 34 23.11 -7.51 -14.58
CA ALA A 34 23.28 -8.00 -13.21
C ALA A 34 22.41 -7.19 -12.23
N GLY A 35 21.77 -7.87 -11.30
CA GLY A 35 20.91 -7.26 -10.29
C GLY A 35 19.88 -8.24 -9.75
N ASN A 36 19.03 -7.74 -8.85
CA ASN A 36 17.91 -8.50 -8.30
C ASN A 36 16.67 -8.31 -9.18
N ILE A 37 15.89 -9.37 -9.40
CA ILE A 37 14.66 -9.30 -10.19
C ILE A 37 13.46 -9.18 -9.25
N GLY A 38 12.57 -8.22 -9.51
CA GLY A 38 11.37 -8.00 -8.72
C GLY A 38 10.18 -7.48 -9.54
N ILE A 39 9.06 -7.27 -8.85
CA ILE A 39 7.88 -6.60 -9.41
C ILE A 39 7.96 -5.11 -9.01
N PRO A 40 8.07 -4.18 -9.97
CA PRO A 40 8.09 -2.76 -9.67
C PRO A 40 6.74 -2.24 -9.20
N HIS A 41 6.79 -1.38 -8.19
CA HIS A 41 5.65 -0.57 -7.82
C HIS A 41 5.37 0.44 -8.95
N VAL A 42 4.10 0.76 -9.21
CA VAL A 42 3.73 1.64 -10.33
C VAL A 42 4.38 3.03 -10.24
N LEU A 43 4.65 3.51 -9.03
CA LEU A 43 5.34 4.79 -8.77
C LEU A 43 6.84 4.75 -9.12
N GLU A 44 7.44 3.57 -9.20
CA GLU A 44 8.85 3.44 -9.62
C GLU A 44 8.99 3.40 -11.14
N ILE A 45 7.92 3.04 -11.86
CA ILE A 45 7.94 2.90 -13.31
C ILE A 45 7.76 4.29 -13.95
N PRO A 46 8.65 4.72 -14.85
CA PRO A 46 8.46 5.97 -15.59
C PRO A 46 7.11 5.95 -16.33
N PRO A 47 6.33 7.05 -16.33
CA PRO A 47 5.00 7.09 -16.94
C PRO A 47 5.00 6.66 -18.42
N GLU A 48 6.03 7.03 -19.18
CA GLU A 48 6.23 6.64 -20.57
C GLU A 48 6.44 5.14 -20.71
N SER A 49 7.25 4.52 -19.85
CA SER A 49 7.47 3.07 -19.85
C SER A 49 6.19 2.33 -19.46
N ALA A 50 5.47 2.82 -18.44
CA ALA A 50 4.20 2.24 -18.03
C ALA A 50 3.16 2.29 -19.17
N ALA A 51 3.08 3.41 -19.90
CA ALA A 51 2.21 3.54 -21.07
C ALA A 51 2.61 2.57 -22.20
N ALA A 52 3.90 2.47 -22.49
CA ALA A 52 4.39 1.60 -23.54
C ALA A 52 4.16 0.11 -23.24
N PHE A 53 4.40 -0.33 -22.00
CA PHE A 53 4.03 -1.70 -21.58
C PHE A 53 2.53 -1.95 -21.66
N ARG A 54 1.67 -0.98 -21.29
CA ARG A 54 0.21 -1.12 -21.48
C ARG A 54 -0.14 -1.32 -22.95
N GLN A 55 0.49 -0.55 -23.85
CA GLN A 55 0.26 -0.68 -25.29
C GLN A 55 0.63 -2.09 -25.79
N ILE A 56 1.77 -2.64 -25.35
CA ILE A 56 2.15 -4.02 -25.67
C ILE A 56 1.09 -5.02 -25.21
N TYR A 57 0.56 -4.89 -23.99
CA TYR A 57 -0.51 -5.78 -23.53
C TYR A 57 -1.77 -5.70 -24.41
N VAL A 58 -2.12 -4.51 -24.87
CA VAL A 58 -3.25 -4.30 -25.80
C VAL A 58 -2.95 -4.92 -27.17
N ASP A 59 -1.78 -4.64 -27.74
CA ASP A 59 -1.39 -5.08 -29.09
C ASP A 59 -1.35 -6.61 -29.22
N TYR A 60 -0.94 -7.30 -28.16
CA TYR A 60 -0.88 -8.76 -28.09
C TYR A 60 -2.14 -9.39 -27.46
N GLU A 61 -3.19 -8.60 -27.19
CA GLU A 61 -4.43 -9.05 -26.53
C GLU A 61 -4.19 -9.82 -25.21
N LEU A 62 -3.14 -9.43 -24.47
CA LEU A 62 -2.74 -10.07 -23.23
C LEU A 62 -3.63 -9.59 -22.08
N LEU A 63 -4.28 -10.53 -21.40
CA LEU A 63 -4.99 -10.25 -20.16
C LEU A 63 -4.02 -10.34 -18.98
N PRO A 64 -3.73 -9.22 -18.28
CA PRO A 64 -2.87 -9.30 -17.11
C PRO A 64 -3.59 -10.11 -16.00
N PRO A 65 -2.89 -10.99 -15.29
CA PRO A 65 -3.48 -11.81 -14.23
C PRO A 65 -3.97 -10.97 -13.03
N PHE A 66 -3.46 -9.75 -12.89
CA PHE A 66 -3.88 -8.76 -11.91
C PHE A 66 -3.51 -7.35 -12.41
N GLN A 67 -4.19 -6.33 -11.88
CA GLN A 67 -3.96 -4.93 -12.24
C GLN A 67 -2.65 -4.41 -11.66
N GLN A 68 -1.52 -4.70 -12.31
CA GLN A 68 -0.21 -4.21 -11.89
C GLN A 68 0.05 -2.78 -12.38
N LEU A 69 -0.14 -2.53 -13.68
CA LEU A 69 0.07 -1.21 -14.29
C LEU A 69 -1.12 -0.28 -14.08
N GLU A 70 -2.30 -0.83 -13.85
CA GLU A 70 -3.54 -0.07 -13.63
C GLU A 70 -3.84 0.15 -12.15
N ARG A 71 -2.96 -0.33 -11.25
CA ARG A 71 -3.12 -0.09 -9.84
C ARG A 71 -3.13 1.41 -9.56
N GLY A 72 -4.11 1.85 -8.77
CA GLY A 72 -4.14 3.23 -8.28
C GLY A 72 -2.83 3.57 -7.58
N SER A 73 -2.26 4.72 -7.92
CA SER A 73 -1.19 5.34 -7.13
C SER A 73 -1.76 6.55 -6.44
N TYR A 74 -1.43 6.70 -5.16
CA TYR A 74 -1.93 7.77 -4.32
C TYR A 74 -0.77 8.57 -3.75
N HIS A 75 -1.02 9.86 -3.53
CA HIS A 75 -0.04 10.75 -2.94
C HIS A 75 -0.66 11.46 -1.73
N LEU A 76 0.17 11.70 -0.72
CA LEU A 76 -0.14 12.67 0.32
C LEU A 76 -0.17 14.06 -0.31
N ALA A 77 -1.20 14.83 0.02
CA ALA A 77 -1.26 16.24 -0.29
C ALA A 77 -0.20 17.02 0.52
N ASP A 78 0.21 18.19 0.05
CA ASP A 78 1.30 18.96 0.68
C ASP A 78 0.98 19.32 2.15
N ASN A 79 -0.29 19.57 2.45
CA ASN A 79 -0.76 19.86 3.81
C ASN A 79 -0.79 18.61 4.71
N GLU A 80 -0.77 17.41 4.15
CA GLU A 80 -0.79 16.13 4.88
C GLU A 80 0.62 15.64 5.23
N ARG A 81 1.68 16.13 4.57
CA ARG A 81 3.05 15.68 4.85
C ARG A 81 3.52 16.08 6.25
N ASN A 82 3.20 17.29 6.71
CA ASN A 82 3.73 17.83 7.97
C ASN A 82 2.80 17.64 9.18
N VAL A 83 1.83 16.73 9.10
CA VAL A 83 0.93 16.40 10.22
C VAL A 83 1.27 15.04 10.81
N HIS A 84 0.82 14.82 12.05
CA HIS A 84 0.97 13.54 12.77
C HIS A 84 -0.25 12.61 12.58
N GLU A 85 -1.34 13.18 12.09
CA GLU A 85 -2.65 12.56 11.99
C GLU A 85 -3.34 13.03 10.70
N LEU A 86 -3.83 12.09 9.90
CA LEU A 86 -4.60 12.37 8.69
C LEU A 86 -6.08 12.36 9.02
N SER A 87 -6.73 13.50 8.82
CA SER A 87 -8.19 13.66 8.94
C SER A 87 -8.92 13.46 7.61
N ARG A 88 -8.25 12.93 6.58
CA ARG A 88 -8.82 12.70 5.24
C ARG A 88 -10.07 11.81 5.27
N TRP A 89 -10.13 10.90 6.24
CA TRP A 89 -11.22 9.92 6.37
C TRP A 89 -12.07 10.12 7.62
N ASP A 90 -11.86 11.22 8.36
CA ASP A 90 -12.57 11.49 9.61
C ASP A 90 -14.09 11.39 9.42
N GLY A 91 -14.73 10.55 10.23
CA GLY A 91 -16.16 10.30 10.22
C GLY A 91 -16.69 9.48 9.02
N ARG A 92 -15.83 9.06 8.06
CA ARG A 92 -16.27 8.16 6.98
C ARG A 92 -16.60 6.80 7.57
N LEU A 93 -17.77 6.29 7.21
CA LEU A 93 -18.28 5.01 7.70
C LEU A 93 -17.75 3.84 6.86
N CYS A 94 -17.24 2.81 7.51
CA CYS A 94 -16.81 1.57 6.88
C CYS A 94 -17.30 0.35 7.65
N GLN A 95 -17.40 -0.80 6.98
CA GLN A 95 -17.85 -2.04 7.62
C GLN A 95 -16.76 -2.62 8.52
N ALA A 96 -17.15 -3.07 9.72
CA ALA A 96 -16.24 -3.77 10.65
C ALA A 96 -15.45 -4.91 9.97
N GLY A 97 -16.09 -5.64 9.06
CA GLY A 97 -15.44 -6.73 8.30
C GLY A 97 -14.33 -6.29 7.36
N ARG A 98 -14.41 -5.06 6.84
CA ARG A 98 -13.36 -4.49 5.98
C ARG A 98 -12.16 -4.03 6.80
N ILE A 99 -12.40 -3.43 7.97
CA ILE A 99 -11.33 -3.06 8.91
C ILE A 99 -10.53 -4.30 9.29
N VAL A 100 -11.22 -5.37 9.71
CA VAL A 100 -10.60 -6.66 10.02
C VAL A 100 -9.92 -7.28 8.80
N GLY A 101 -10.49 -7.10 7.61
CA GLY A 101 -9.92 -7.55 6.35
C GLY A 101 -8.53 -6.99 6.05
N LEU A 102 -8.14 -5.85 6.66
CA LEU A 102 -6.79 -5.29 6.55
C LEU A 102 -5.69 -6.22 7.08
N GLU A 103 -6.00 -7.22 7.90
CA GLU A 103 -5.03 -8.25 8.30
C GLU A 103 -4.39 -8.95 7.12
N ARG A 104 -5.15 -9.17 6.04
CA ARG A 104 -4.64 -9.76 4.79
C ARG A 104 -3.63 -8.86 4.08
N ARG A 105 -3.58 -7.58 4.45
CA ARG A 105 -2.67 -6.55 3.95
C ARG A 105 -1.55 -6.20 4.94
N GLY A 106 -1.34 -7.06 5.95
CA GLY A 106 -0.26 -6.94 6.91
C GLY A 106 -0.55 -6.02 8.11
N TRP A 107 -1.80 -5.59 8.29
CA TRP A 107 -2.23 -4.90 9.50
C TRP A 107 -2.46 -5.91 10.64
N GLN A 108 -2.36 -5.44 11.87
CA GLN A 108 -2.54 -6.21 13.10
C GLN A 108 -3.63 -5.53 13.94
N ARG A 109 -4.54 -6.30 14.50
CA ARG A 109 -5.56 -5.75 15.40
C ARG A 109 -4.92 -5.37 16.73
N LEU A 110 -5.32 -4.22 17.24
CA LEU A 110 -5.11 -3.84 18.63
C LEU A 110 -6.43 -4.06 19.36
N GLU A 111 -6.41 -5.02 20.30
CA GLU A 111 -7.59 -5.48 21.01
C GLU A 111 -7.41 -5.31 22.52
N GLU A 112 -8.47 -4.85 23.19
CA GLU A 112 -8.56 -4.79 24.65
C GLU A 112 -9.92 -5.36 25.08
N SER A 113 -9.91 -6.28 26.04
CA SER A 113 -11.13 -6.92 26.57
C SER A 113 -12.07 -7.54 25.52
N GLY A 114 -11.54 -7.96 24.37
CA GLY A 114 -12.32 -8.56 23.27
C GLY A 114 -12.93 -7.55 22.28
N SER A 115 -12.56 -6.28 22.39
CA SER A 115 -12.91 -5.22 21.44
C SER A 115 -11.68 -4.76 20.69
N VAL A 116 -11.77 -4.70 19.36
CA VAL A 116 -10.80 -4.05 18.49
C VAL A 116 -11.01 -2.55 18.60
N TYR A 117 -9.97 -1.80 18.95
CA TYR A 117 -10.02 -0.32 19.03
C TYR A 117 -9.15 0.35 17.96
N ALA A 118 -8.20 -0.37 17.36
CA ALA A 118 -7.37 0.15 16.28
C ALA A 118 -6.76 -0.99 15.45
N MET A 119 -6.31 -0.65 14.24
CA MET A 119 -5.46 -1.49 13.39
C MET A 119 -4.06 -0.88 13.30
N ARG A 120 -3.01 -1.69 13.37
CA ARG A 120 -1.62 -1.24 13.30
C ARG A 120 -0.83 -1.94 12.20
N LYS A 121 -0.01 -1.21 11.44
CA LYS A 121 0.91 -1.78 10.45
C LYS A 121 2.33 -1.24 10.65
N SER A 122 3.29 -2.13 10.84
CA SER A 122 4.70 -1.76 11.02
C SER A 122 5.34 -1.39 9.68
N THR A 123 6.11 -0.32 9.67
CA THR A 123 6.91 0.16 8.52
C THR A 123 8.35 0.46 8.96
N PRO A 124 9.30 0.63 8.02
CA PRO A 124 10.64 1.10 8.36
C PRO A 124 10.71 2.45 9.08
N TYR A 125 9.65 3.28 8.99
CA TYR A 125 9.61 4.64 9.54
C TYR A 125 8.84 4.75 10.87
N GLY A 126 8.23 3.67 11.33
CA GLY A 126 7.32 3.65 12.48
C GLY A 126 6.10 2.78 12.23
N ALA A 127 5.14 2.82 13.15
CA ALA A 127 3.89 2.09 13.00
C ALA A 127 2.79 3.03 12.51
N LEU A 128 2.04 2.60 11.50
CA LEU A 128 0.81 3.25 11.06
C LEU A 128 -0.33 2.70 11.91
N GLU A 129 -1.20 3.58 12.42
CA GLU A 129 -2.36 3.22 13.22
C GLU A 129 -3.62 3.81 12.60
N LEU A 130 -4.62 2.97 12.38
CA LEU A 130 -5.98 3.34 12.02
C LEU A 130 -6.83 3.19 13.29
N GLU A 131 -7.30 4.31 13.81
CA GLU A 131 -8.21 4.34 14.96
C GLU A 131 -9.66 4.37 14.48
N THR A 132 -10.49 3.57 15.15
CA THR A 132 -11.92 3.47 14.88
C THR A 132 -12.66 3.39 16.20
N GLU A 133 -13.97 3.64 16.17
CA GLU A 133 -14.81 3.34 17.32
C GLU A 133 -14.62 1.85 17.74
N PRO A 134 -14.40 1.55 19.04
CA PRO A 134 -14.17 0.18 19.47
C PRO A 134 -15.34 -0.75 19.16
N PHE A 135 -15.05 -1.92 18.59
CA PHE A 135 -16.05 -2.90 18.19
C PHE A 135 -15.64 -4.32 18.54
N SER A 136 -16.61 -5.20 18.77
CA SER A 136 -16.36 -6.61 19.08
C SER A 136 -16.82 -7.52 17.95
N LEU A 137 -16.07 -8.60 17.73
CA LEU A 137 -16.39 -9.62 16.75
C LEU A 137 -16.97 -10.84 17.46
N ILE A 138 -18.26 -10.78 17.81
CA ILE A 138 -18.94 -11.94 18.38
C ILE A 138 -19.20 -12.95 17.26
N TYR A 139 -18.46 -14.08 17.30
CA TYR A 139 -18.66 -15.19 16.37
C TYR A 139 -20.07 -15.77 16.49
N GLY A 140 -20.92 -15.54 15.49
CA GLY A 140 -22.21 -16.24 15.35
C GLY A 140 -23.40 -15.34 15.03
N GLU A 141 -23.31 -14.03 15.29
CA GLU A 141 -24.21 -13.04 14.69
C GLU A 141 -23.51 -12.40 13.50
N THR A 142 -24.28 -11.91 12.54
CA THR A 142 -23.82 -11.25 11.31
C THR A 142 -23.15 -9.89 11.58
N GLY A 143 -22.25 -9.80 12.58
CA GLY A 143 -21.60 -8.59 13.10
C GLY A 143 -20.47 -8.04 12.21
N TYR A 144 -20.63 -8.15 10.89
CA TYR A 144 -19.78 -7.48 9.91
C TYR A 144 -20.49 -6.33 9.19
N SER A 145 -21.80 -6.16 9.41
CA SER A 145 -22.60 -5.10 8.80
C SER A 145 -22.52 -3.75 9.53
N ASP A 146 -21.97 -3.73 10.74
CA ASP A 146 -21.88 -2.50 11.53
C ASP A 146 -20.97 -1.51 10.82
N LEU A 147 -21.49 -0.31 10.64
CA LEU A 147 -20.80 0.82 10.07
C LEU A 147 -20.10 1.59 11.18
N LEU A 148 -18.78 1.59 11.14
CA LEU A 148 -17.93 2.24 12.12
C LEU A 148 -17.27 3.47 11.48
N PRO A 149 -17.23 4.61 12.19
CA PRO A 149 -16.48 5.75 11.73
C PRO A 149 -14.98 5.48 11.81
N VAL A 150 -14.25 5.88 10.77
CA VAL A 150 -12.80 6.10 10.90
C VAL A 150 -12.61 7.37 11.72
N GLU A 151 -11.92 7.25 12.85
CA GLU A 151 -11.63 8.39 13.72
C GLU A 151 -10.36 9.10 13.25
N SER A 152 -9.28 8.34 13.03
CA SER A 152 -8.02 8.92 12.61
C SER A 152 -7.06 7.90 12.00
N VAL A 153 -6.07 8.42 11.26
CA VAL A 153 -4.92 7.65 10.80
C VAL A 153 -3.65 8.35 11.25
N LYS A 154 -2.83 7.66 12.05
CA LYS A 154 -1.65 8.22 12.73
C LYS A 154 -0.39 7.45 12.35
N ILE A 155 0.75 8.12 12.50
CA ILE A 155 2.05 7.46 12.52
C ILE A 155 2.65 7.57 13.93
N THR A 156 3.00 6.44 14.51
CA THR A 156 3.58 6.34 15.85
C THR A 156 5.03 5.91 15.76
N ALA A 157 5.86 6.45 16.65
CA ALA A 157 7.25 6.04 16.74
C ALA A 157 7.35 4.55 17.11
N PRO A 158 8.37 3.82 16.61
CA PRO A 158 8.62 2.46 17.06
C PRO A 158 8.79 2.43 18.58
N TYR A 159 8.21 1.42 19.23
CA TYR A 159 8.19 1.32 20.69
C TYR A 159 9.63 1.19 21.23
N ASP A 160 10.16 2.23 21.89
CA ASP A 160 11.43 2.18 22.60
C ASP A 160 11.19 2.01 24.11
N ARG A 161 11.99 1.17 24.76
CA ARG A 161 11.92 0.88 26.21
C ARG A 161 12.30 2.09 27.09
N TYR A 162 12.78 3.19 26.50
CA TYR A 162 13.40 4.31 27.21
C TYR A 162 12.70 5.68 27.11
N GLY A 163 11.43 5.72 26.71
CA GLY A 163 10.57 6.91 26.91
C GLY A 163 9.91 7.47 25.65
N LYS A 164 8.98 8.39 25.86
CA LYS A 164 8.11 9.02 24.86
C LYS A 164 8.93 9.80 23.82
N GLN A 165 9.17 9.21 22.64
CA GLN A 165 9.55 10.00 21.46
C GLN A 165 8.34 10.78 20.95
N SER A 166 8.58 11.96 20.36
CA SER A 166 7.55 12.65 19.58
C SER A 166 7.17 11.77 18.41
N SER A 167 5.86 11.58 18.17
CA SER A 167 5.40 10.91 16.96
C SER A 167 5.98 11.62 15.73
N PRO A 168 6.46 10.89 14.70
CA PRO A 168 6.90 11.51 13.46
C PRO A 168 5.72 12.14 12.72
N THR A 169 5.99 12.97 11.73
CA THR A 169 5.00 13.44 10.75
C THR A 169 5.00 12.50 9.54
N PHE A 170 3.93 12.51 8.73
CA PHE A 170 3.84 11.66 7.53
C PHE A 170 4.93 11.95 6.47
N SER A 171 5.65 13.06 6.58
CA SER A 171 6.79 13.43 5.74
C SER A 171 7.96 12.45 5.82
N VAL A 172 7.99 11.55 6.82
CA VAL A 172 9.02 10.51 6.92
C VAL A 172 8.77 9.34 5.99
N LEU A 173 7.53 9.15 5.52
CA LEU A 173 7.18 8.05 4.62
C LEU A 173 7.74 8.33 3.22
N ASP A 174 8.31 7.30 2.59
CA ASP A 174 8.52 7.33 1.14
C ASP A 174 7.17 7.27 0.40
N ASP A 175 7.19 7.67 -0.88
CA ASP A 175 5.96 7.78 -1.68
C ASP A 175 5.27 6.43 -1.90
N ILE A 176 5.99 5.30 -1.89
CA ILE A 176 5.39 3.95 -2.00
C ILE A 176 4.65 3.63 -0.71
N THR A 177 5.31 3.76 0.45
CA THR A 177 4.69 3.49 1.75
C THR A 177 3.47 4.39 1.99
N ALA A 178 3.54 5.66 1.59
CA ALA A 178 2.41 6.59 1.66
C ALA A 178 1.26 6.18 0.71
N SER A 179 1.56 5.79 -0.52
CA SER A 179 0.58 5.31 -1.48
C SER A 179 -0.12 4.03 -0.99
N GLU A 180 0.63 3.08 -0.44
CA GLU A 180 0.10 1.83 0.12
C GLU A 180 -0.81 2.08 1.32
N LEU A 181 -0.43 3.01 2.21
CA LEU A 181 -1.29 3.43 3.31
C LEU A 181 -2.63 3.96 2.76
N ILE A 182 -2.59 4.92 1.84
CA ILE A 182 -3.81 5.53 1.30
C ILE A 182 -4.67 4.47 0.60
N ASN A 183 -4.08 3.59 -0.20
CA ASN A 183 -4.77 2.50 -0.88
C ASN A 183 -5.41 1.50 0.11
N ASP A 184 -4.76 1.22 1.24
CA ASP A 184 -5.32 0.37 2.29
C ASP A 184 -6.56 1.01 2.92
N ILE A 185 -6.48 2.29 3.28
CA ILE A 185 -7.59 2.99 3.92
C ILE A 185 -8.74 3.26 2.93
N GLU A 186 -8.47 3.64 1.68
CA GLU A 186 -9.52 3.81 0.66
C GLU A 186 -10.29 2.51 0.41
N SER A 187 -9.62 1.36 0.46
CA SER A 187 -10.27 0.06 0.25
C SER A 187 -11.33 -0.31 1.30
N LEU A 188 -11.36 0.41 2.43
CA LEU A 188 -12.42 0.28 3.42
C LEU A 188 -13.78 0.77 2.88
N PHE A 189 -13.78 1.62 1.86
CA PHE A 189 -14.96 2.33 1.37
C PHE A 189 -15.44 1.91 -0.03
N ASP A 190 -14.67 1.08 -0.75
CA ASP A 190 -14.99 0.59 -2.11
C ASP A 190 -16.05 -0.51 -2.14
#